data_AF-A0A4S3PS74-F1
#
_entry.id   AF-A0A4S3PS74-F1
#
_cell.length_a   1.000
_cell.length_b   1.000
_cell.length_c   1.000
_cell.angle_alpha   90.00
_cell.angle_beta   90.00
_cell.angle_gamma   90.00
#
_symmetry.space_group_name_H-M   'P 1'
#
loop_
_entity.id
_entity.type
_entity.pdbx_description
1 polymer ?
#
loop_
_entity_poly.entity_id
_entity_poly.type
_entity_poly.pdbx_seq_one_letter_code
_entity_poly.pdbx_strand_id
1 'polypeptide(L)'
;MHKKKLRVGLIGLLSVVLVIGLGYFILYKDPGQENEQTDPSEEIVQPNGSDKIEKEPEEKPEETLDILEQVKQVFSLSETGKVPHTPFIAGQTKFEDIQEQWGEPQKIDETAIGNFAVYQDHDVTIGIKEQLAFDIRSYEPGLSDIHFEDIKSARGEPDEIKYFQDEKVNQIILIYQVNPTFQLKWILPKPTEQEPNPTVHHISVVTDVQQSVEEDEGLSLDEKIGQMIFAGITGTKMNSKMNELVSNYHVGGIIFNGDNLVSPNQTVEYVNQIKKANESGIPLFFGVDQEGGRISKLPGGLLDFPTNLEIGKRNNPSLSFEIGTLLGKELQAFGFNVDFAPVLDVNSNPDNPVIGNRSFSSNPEIVSSLGIQTMKGLQSQSTVAVVKHFPGHGDTRADSHLELPTVNKTRAELESLELIPFREAVKEGADMVMIAHILVPSLDQTFPSSMSKKIMTDLLRNDLGFKGVIITDDLTMKAITNEYDIGVAAVQSIKAGSDIVMVAHNYQHVVAVRNAIKKAVINGEISEQRIDESVGRILQLKEKYKLNDSPVGPVNIDVLNQAIELVLSR
;
A
#
# COMPACT_ATOMS: atom_id res chain seq x y z
N MET A 1 21.10 51.84 38.23
CA MET A 1 20.17 50.85 38.83
C MET A 1 20.36 49.51 38.10
N HIS A 2 21.34 48.66 38.45
CA HIS A 2 21.30 47.55 39.42
C HIS A 2 20.10 46.58 39.20
N LYS A 3 20.31 45.41 38.55
CA LYS A 3 20.64 44.05 39.10
C LYS A 3 19.35 43.24 39.40
N LYS A 4 19.09 42.02 38.91
CA LYS A 4 19.73 40.67 39.10
C LYS A 4 18.96 39.66 38.19
N LYS A 5 19.56 38.86 37.28
CA LYS A 5 20.13 37.50 37.43
C LYS A 5 19.54 36.58 38.54
N LEU A 6 19.02 35.41 38.15
CA LEU A 6 19.22 34.14 38.85
C LEU A 6 19.25 32.96 37.85
N ARG A 7 20.33 32.16 37.93
CA ARG A 7 20.55 30.82 37.34
C ARG A 7 20.75 29.88 38.53
N VAL A 8 20.09 28.72 38.53
CA VAL A 8 20.43 27.44 39.21
C VAL A 8 19.58 26.38 38.47
N GLY A 9 20.01 25.23 37.92
CA GLY A 9 21.20 24.41 38.11
C GLY A 9 20.90 23.22 39.01
N LEU A 10 20.40 22.09 38.48
CA LEU A 10 20.46 20.81 39.21
C LEU A 10 20.70 19.61 38.27
N ILE A 11 21.75 18.88 38.61
CA ILE A 11 22.23 17.63 38.03
C ILE A 11 21.73 16.48 38.91
N GLY A 12 21.29 15.38 38.28
CA GLY A 12 21.51 13.99 38.74
C GLY A 12 20.51 13.37 39.73
N LEU A 13 19.94 12.22 39.34
CA LEU A 13 20.05 11.00 40.14
C LEU A 13 19.73 9.72 39.31
N LEU A 14 20.64 8.75 39.44
CA LEU A 14 20.51 7.32 39.10
C LEU A 14 19.57 6.58 40.09
N SER A 15 19.30 5.29 39.79
CA SER A 15 18.86 4.15 40.65
C SER A 15 17.40 3.71 40.40
N VAL A 16 17.07 2.53 39.81
CA VAL A 16 17.29 1.10 40.16
C VAL A 16 16.45 0.63 41.37
N VAL A 17 15.96 -0.63 41.26
CA VAL A 17 15.30 -1.55 42.23
C VAL A 17 13.76 -1.63 42.05
N LEU A 18 13.10 -2.68 41.52
CA LEU A 18 13.16 -4.16 41.63
C LEU A 18 12.63 -4.71 42.96
N VAL A 19 11.45 -5.36 42.97
CA VAL A 19 10.96 -6.31 44.00
C VAL A 19 9.67 -6.99 43.48
N ILE A 20 9.30 -8.27 43.68
CA ILE A 20 9.85 -9.57 44.13
C ILE A 20 8.81 -10.62 43.68
N GLY A 21 9.24 -11.85 43.36
CA GLY A 21 8.34 -13.00 43.29
C GLY A 21 9.10 -14.31 43.00
N LEU A 22 9.82 -14.81 44.00
CA LEU A 22 10.59 -16.08 43.98
C LEU A 22 9.77 -17.22 44.62
N GLY A 23 9.88 -18.44 44.08
CA GLY A 23 9.41 -19.68 44.71
C GLY A 23 9.87 -20.96 43.99
N TYR A 24 11.03 -21.51 44.43
CA TYR A 24 11.60 -22.87 44.21
C TYR A 24 10.73 -23.99 44.86
N PHE A 25 10.94 -25.32 44.74
CA PHE A 25 11.41 -26.33 43.75
C PHE A 25 11.38 -27.70 44.53
N ILE A 26 11.17 -28.83 43.82
CA ILE A 26 11.45 -30.27 44.14
C ILE A 26 10.61 -31.09 45.14
N LEU A 27 10.12 -32.25 44.66
CA LEU A 27 10.32 -33.64 45.16
C LEU A 27 9.69 -34.60 44.11
N TYR A 28 10.39 -35.54 43.45
CA TYR A 28 10.88 -36.81 44.01
C TYR A 28 11.85 -37.54 43.05
N LYS A 29 12.66 -38.45 43.60
CA LYS A 29 13.72 -39.27 42.98
C LYS A 29 13.36 -40.77 43.08
N ASP A 30 13.71 -41.54 42.05
CA ASP A 30 13.65 -43.01 41.80
C ASP A 30 14.51 -43.88 42.79
N PRO A 31 14.64 -45.25 42.75
CA PRO A 31 13.88 -46.39 42.18
C PRO A 31 13.65 -47.58 43.17
N GLY A 32 12.98 -48.67 42.72
CA GLY A 32 13.00 -49.97 43.41
C GLY A 32 12.67 -51.17 42.49
N GLN A 33 13.67 -52.04 42.26
CA GLN A 33 13.58 -53.32 41.55
C GLN A 33 12.86 -54.41 42.38
N GLU A 34 12.24 -55.38 41.70
CA GLU A 34 12.27 -56.78 42.14
C GLU A 34 12.17 -57.73 40.93
N ASN A 35 13.10 -58.69 40.89
CA ASN A 35 13.19 -59.81 39.95
C ASN A 35 12.33 -60.98 40.45
N GLU A 36 11.67 -61.71 39.56
CA GLU A 36 11.45 -63.14 39.76
C GLU A 36 11.65 -63.91 38.45
N GLN A 37 12.49 -64.94 38.57
CA GLN A 37 12.98 -65.88 37.57
C GLN A 37 12.05 -67.11 37.59
N THR A 38 11.75 -67.72 36.43
CA THR A 38 11.75 -69.19 36.26
C THR A 38 11.59 -69.58 34.79
N ASP A 39 12.37 -70.60 34.44
CA ASP A 39 12.66 -71.22 33.14
C ASP A 39 11.89 -72.57 33.03
N PRO A 40 12.20 -73.50 32.10
CA PRO A 40 12.00 -73.57 30.64
C PRO A 40 10.97 -74.67 30.24
N SER A 41 10.62 -74.75 28.95
CA SER A 41 10.42 -76.08 28.33
C SER A 41 10.68 -76.06 26.82
N GLU A 42 11.66 -76.88 26.42
CA GLU A 42 11.96 -77.29 25.06
C GLU A 42 10.95 -78.36 24.59
N GLU A 43 10.60 -78.36 23.30
CA GLU A 43 10.40 -79.62 22.57
C GLU A 43 10.73 -79.45 21.07
N ILE A 44 11.31 -80.51 20.51
CA ILE A 44 12.13 -80.56 19.30
C ILE A 44 11.40 -81.36 18.20
N VAL A 45 11.66 -81.03 16.92
CA VAL A 45 11.87 -81.93 15.74
C VAL A 45 10.91 -81.77 14.52
N GLN A 46 11.47 -81.11 13.50
CA GLN A 46 11.47 -81.33 12.02
C GLN A 46 10.22 -81.06 11.15
N PRO A 47 10.43 -80.47 9.94
CA PRO A 47 10.69 -81.31 8.75
C PRO A 47 11.76 -80.79 7.74
N ASN A 48 12.27 -81.75 6.97
CA ASN A 48 12.99 -81.59 5.71
C ASN A 48 12.16 -80.87 4.63
N GLY A 49 12.81 -80.08 3.76
CA GLY A 49 12.30 -79.84 2.40
C GLY A 49 12.63 -78.50 1.75
N SER A 50 13.85 -78.36 1.24
CA SER A 50 14.26 -77.60 0.04
C SER A 50 13.72 -76.18 -0.21
N ASP A 51 14.62 -75.22 0.02
CA ASP A 51 14.97 -74.06 -0.82
C ASP A 51 13.87 -73.33 -1.59
N LYS A 52 13.42 -72.21 -0.99
CA LYS A 52 13.28 -70.89 -1.62
C LYS A 52 13.25 -69.86 -0.50
N ILE A 53 14.26 -68.99 -0.47
CA ILE A 53 14.35 -67.88 0.49
C ILE A 53 13.26 -66.86 0.13
N GLU A 54 12.12 -66.93 0.82
CA GLU A 54 11.17 -65.83 0.94
C GLU A 54 11.68 -64.89 2.05
N LYS A 55 11.93 -63.63 1.69
CA LYS A 55 12.22 -62.56 2.65
C LYS A 55 10.91 -62.14 3.32
N GLU A 56 10.82 -62.33 4.63
CA GLU A 56 9.87 -61.61 5.50
C GLU A 56 10.35 -60.16 5.74
N PRO A 57 9.44 -59.25 6.13
CA PRO A 57 9.42 -57.87 5.63
C PRO A 57 10.41 -56.95 6.36
N GLU A 58 11.04 -56.07 5.58
CA GLU A 58 11.79 -54.92 6.08
C GLU A 58 10.85 -54.03 6.91
N GLU A 59 11.21 -53.81 8.18
CA GLU A 59 10.76 -52.67 8.96
C GLU A 59 11.07 -51.39 8.16
N LYS A 60 10.01 -50.62 7.83
CA LYS A 60 10.14 -49.30 7.24
C LYS A 60 10.90 -48.40 8.21
N PRO A 61 11.98 -47.71 7.80
CA PRO A 61 12.51 -46.62 8.59
C PRO A 61 11.48 -45.50 8.64
N GLU A 62 11.18 -44.97 9.82
CA GLU A 62 10.45 -43.72 10.00
C GLU A 62 11.13 -42.61 9.18
N GLU A 63 10.35 -41.98 8.30
CA GLU A 63 10.78 -40.90 7.40
C GLU A 63 11.17 -39.66 8.21
N THR A 64 12.46 -39.42 8.41
CA THR A 64 12.97 -38.09 8.71
C THR A 64 12.70 -37.19 7.51
N LEU A 65 11.73 -36.29 7.61
CA LEU A 65 11.56 -35.20 6.64
C LEU A 65 12.89 -34.46 6.49
N ASP A 66 13.28 -34.18 5.25
CA ASP A 66 14.43 -33.33 4.92
C ASP A 66 14.23 -31.97 5.61
N ILE A 67 15.14 -31.60 6.53
CA ILE A 67 15.09 -30.33 7.29
C ILE A 67 14.93 -29.14 6.33
N LEU A 68 15.53 -29.22 5.14
CA LEU A 68 15.40 -28.18 4.12
C LEU A 68 13.96 -28.05 3.62
N GLU A 69 13.24 -29.16 3.49
CA GLU A 69 11.83 -29.17 3.07
C GLU A 69 10.92 -28.64 4.19
N GLN A 70 11.24 -28.95 5.45
CA GLN A 70 10.55 -28.37 6.60
C GLN A 70 10.71 -26.84 6.63
N VAL A 71 11.91 -26.32 6.41
CA VAL A 71 12.16 -24.87 6.32
C VAL A 71 11.36 -24.24 5.18
N LYS A 72 11.36 -24.86 3.98
CA LYS A 72 10.55 -24.38 2.85
C LYS A 72 9.05 -24.38 3.15
N GLN A 73 8.56 -25.39 3.87
CA GLN A 73 7.16 -25.46 4.28
C GLN A 73 6.81 -24.30 5.22
N VAL A 74 7.67 -23.97 6.18
CA VAL A 74 7.48 -22.80 7.05
C VAL A 74 7.39 -21.51 6.22
N PHE A 75 8.30 -21.31 5.25
CA PHE A 75 8.23 -20.17 4.34
C PHE A 75 6.92 -20.15 3.54
N SER A 76 6.54 -21.28 2.93
CA SER A 76 5.31 -21.39 2.15
C SER A 76 4.05 -21.09 2.98
N LEU A 77 3.97 -21.57 4.21
CA LEU A 77 2.85 -21.27 5.11
C LEU A 77 2.83 -19.79 5.50
N SER A 78 4.00 -19.21 5.79
CA SER A 78 4.11 -17.81 6.17
C SER A 78 3.68 -16.84 5.06
N GLU A 79 3.83 -17.22 3.78
CA GLU A 79 3.30 -16.46 2.64
C GLU A 79 1.76 -16.36 2.67
N THR A 80 1.09 -17.21 3.45
CA THR A 80 -0.37 -17.18 3.68
C THR A 80 -0.75 -16.74 5.10
N GLY A 81 0.19 -16.19 5.87
CA GLY A 81 -0.05 -15.70 7.23
C GLY A 81 -0.14 -16.81 8.29
N LYS A 82 0.26 -18.04 7.96
CA LYS A 82 0.17 -19.22 8.83
C LYS A 82 1.52 -19.66 9.37
N VAL A 83 1.49 -20.31 10.52
CA VAL A 83 2.57 -21.17 11.04
C VAL A 83 2.14 -22.65 10.93
N PRO A 84 3.08 -23.61 11.03
CA PRO A 84 2.74 -25.03 11.10
C PRO A 84 1.69 -25.35 12.18
N HIS A 85 0.92 -26.42 11.92
CA HIS A 85 -0.14 -27.03 12.73
C HIS A 85 -1.14 -26.08 13.43
N THR A 86 -1.24 -24.84 12.95
CA THR A 86 -2.19 -23.83 13.43
C THR A 86 -3.20 -23.51 12.33
N PRO A 87 -4.52 -23.55 12.61
CA PRO A 87 -5.54 -23.22 11.62
C PRO A 87 -5.65 -21.72 11.35
N PHE A 88 -5.11 -20.89 12.24
CA PHE A 88 -5.26 -19.44 12.25
C PHE A 88 -4.30 -18.71 11.31
N ILE A 89 -4.76 -17.55 10.86
CA ILE A 89 -4.10 -16.70 9.89
C ILE A 89 -3.89 -15.33 10.52
N ALA A 90 -2.64 -14.88 10.57
CA ALA A 90 -2.30 -13.54 11.02
C ALA A 90 -3.02 -12.48 10.17
N GLY A 91 -3.61 -11.48 10.80
CA GLY A 91 -4.39 -10.41 10.19
C GLY A 91 -5.83 -10.78 9.83
N GLN A 92 -6.25 -12.03 9.96
CA GLN A 92 -7.59 -12.47 9.54
C GLN A 92 -8.38 -13.15 10.66
N THR A 93 -7.74 -13.98 11.49
CA THR A 93 -8.46 -14.70 12.53
C THR A 93 -8.82 -13.78 13.71
N LYS A 94 -10.11 -13.71 14.05
CA LYS A 94 -10.61 -12.96 15.20
C LYS A 94 -10.32 -13.74 16.49
N PHE A 95 -10.06 -13.03 17.58
CA PHE A 95 -9.74 -13.65 18.86
C PHE A 95 -10.89 -14.51 19.39
N GLU A 96 -12.13 -14.10 19.12
CA GLU A 96 -13.33 -14.88 19.45
C GLU A 96 -13.35 -16.24 18.75
N ASP A 97 -12.96 -16.32 17.47
CA ASP A 97 -12.89 -17.59 16.73
C ASP A 97 -11.83 -18.53 17.32
N ILE A 98 -10.71 -17.96 17.80
CA ILE A 98 -9.66 -18.70 18.49
C ILE A 98 -10.21 -19.25 19.81
N GLN A 99 -10.94 -18.44 20.56
CA GLN A 99 -11.57 -18.87 21.82
C GLN A 99 -12.67 -19.90 21.59
N GLU A 100 -13.43 -19.82 20.50
CA GLU A 100 -14.43 -20.83 20.14
C GLU A 100 -13.75 -22.18 19.83
N GLN A 101 -12.61 -22.15 19.13
CA GLN A 101 -11.94 -23.36 18.70
C GLN A 101 -11.02 -23.98 19.77
N TRP A 102 -10.27 -23.17 20.51
CA TRP A 102 -9.25 -23.61 21.48
C TRP A 102 -9.60 -23.29 22.94
N GLY A 103 -10.71 -22.59 23.19
CA GLY A 103 -11.08 -22.14 24.53
C GLY A 103 -10.33 -20.89 24.99
N GLU A 104 -10.50 -20.54 26.26
CA GLU A 104 -9.80 -19.43 26.89
C GLU A 104 -8.29 -19.72 26.99
N PRO A 105 -7.41 -18.73 26.71
CA PRO A 105 -5.98 -18.91 26.85
C PRO A 105 -5.59 -19.13 28.31
N GLN A 106 -4.56 -19.94 28.56
CA GLN A 106 -4.05 -20.20 29.91
C GLN A 106 -3.50 -18.92 30.56
N LYS A 107 -3.03 -17.97 29.74
CA LYS A 107 -2.49 -16.68 30.18
C LYS A 107 -2.61 -15.62 29.09
N ILE A 108 -2.83 -14.37 29.47
CA ILE A 108 -2.68 -13.21 28.58
C ILE A 108 -1.63 -12.27 29.17
N ASP A 109 -0.60 -11.96 28.38
CA ASP A 109 0.45 -10.99 28.71
C ASP A 109 0.19 -9.65 27.99
N GLU A 110 -0.07 -8.59 28.75
CA GLU A 110 -0.27 -7.25 28.20
C GLU A 110 1.06 -6.58 27.87
N THR A 111 1.20 -6.04 26.65
CA THR A 111 2.41 -5.34 26.20
C THR A 111 2.07 -4.05 25.46
N ALA A 112 3.07 -3.19 25.23
CA ALA A 112 2.90 -1.95 24.48
C ALA A 112 2.48 -2.15 23.02
N ILE A 113 2.67 -3.35 22.46
CA ILE A 113 2.38 -3.67 21.05
C ILE A 113 1.10 -4.50 20.87
N GLY A 114 0.46 -4.93 21.95
CA GLY A 114 -0.74 -5.79 21.94
C GLY A 114 -0.75 -6.78 23.10
N ASN A 115 -1.85 -7.52 23.23
CA ASN A 115 -2.02 -8.56 24.24
C ASN A 115 -1.56 -9.90 23.67
N PHE A 116 -0.78 -10.68 24.40
CA PHE A 116 -0.31 -11.99 23.95
C PHE A 116 -1.01 -13.10 24.72
N ALA A 117 -1.96 -13.78 24.05
CA ALA A 117 -2.65 -14.95 24.56
C ALA A 117 -1.78 -16.20 24.37
N VAL A 118 -1.44 -16.85 25.47
CA VAL A 118 -0.59 -18.05 25.50
C VAL A 118 -1.48 -19.28 25.53
N TYR A 119 -1.33 -20.12 24.50
CA TYR A 119 -1.99 -21.42 24.32
C TYR A 119 -0.96 -22.54 24.50
N GLN A 120 -0.60 -22.84 25.75
CA GLN A 120 0.49 -23.79 26.06
C GLN A 120 0.22 -25.19 25.53
N ASP A 121 -1.03 -25.66 25.60
CA ASP A 121 -1.43 -26.98 25.11
C ASP A 121 -1.36 -27.12 23.57
N HIS A 122 -1.11 -26.00 22.87
CA HIS A 122 -0.97 -25.93 21.43
C HIS A 122 0.42 -25.46 20.97
N ASP A 123 1.37 -25.27 21.90
CA ASP A 123 2.69 -24.70 21.60
C ASP A 123 2.63 -23.36 20.84
N VAL A 124 1.59 -22.56 21.08
CA VAL A 124 1.33 -21.33 20.32
C VAL A 124 1.10 -20.13 21.24
N THR A 125 1.60 -18.97 20.83
CA THR A 125 1.21 -17.68 21.42
C THR A 125 0.65 -16.78 20.34
N ILE A 126 -0.51 -16.18 20.60
CA ILE A 126 -1.20 -15.28 19.69
C ILE A 126 -1.12 -13.85 20.23
N GLY A 127 -0.43 -12.98 19.50
CA GLY A 127 -0.53 -11.53 19.67
C GLY A 127 -1.86 -11.04 19.11
N ILE A 128 -2.63 -10.35 19.94
CA ILE A 128 -3.96 -9.83 19.68
C ILE A 128 -3.90 -8.31 19.74
N LYS A 129 -4.40 -7.68 18.69
CA LYS A 129 -4.58 -6.24 18.61
C LYS A 129 -5.91 -5.97 17.92
N GLU A 130 -6.76 -5.16 18.53
CA GLU A 130 -8.09 -4.82 17.99
C GLU A 130 -8.94 -6.08 17.67
N GLN A 131 -8.90 -7.09 18.55
CA GLN A 131 -9.57 -8.39 18.39
C GLN A 131 -9.07 -9.27 17.24
N LEU A 132 -8.00 -8.90 16.53
CA LEU A 132 -7.39 -9.71 15.48
C LEU A 132 -6.04 -10.30 15.94
N ALA A 133 -5.80 -11.55 15.55
CA ALA A 133 -4.49 -12.18 15.68
C ALA A 133 -3.51 -11.53 14.71
N PHE A 134 -2.46 -10.87 15.18
CA PHE A 134 -1.49 -10.17 14.33
C PHE A 134 -0.09 -10.76 14.35
N ASP A 135 0.24 -11.50 15.41
CA ASP A 135 1.52 -12.16 15.61
C ASP A 135 1.21 -13.59 16.06
N ILE A 136 1.41 -14.57 15.19
CA ILE A 136 1.22 -15.97 15.52
C ILE A 136 2.60 -16.59 15.74
N ARG A 137 2.88 -16.97 16.99
CA ARG A 137 4.14 -17.59 17.40
C ARG A 137 3.95 -19.08 17.58
N SER A 138 4.80 -19.87 16.93
CA SER A 138 4.83 -21.34 17.10
C SER A 138 6.13 -21.75 17.78
N TYR A 139 5.97 -22.55 18.84
CA TYR A 139 7.02 -23.15 19.66
C TYR A 139 7.09 -24.67 19.45
N GLU A 140 6.54 -25.16 18.33
CA GLU A 140 6.44 -26.59 18.07
C GLU A 140 7.78 -27.31 18.20
N PRO A 141 7.80 -28.52 18.81
CA PRO A 141 9.03 -29.25 19.07
C PRO A 141 9.93 -29.46 17.83
N GLY A 142 9.32 -29.71 16.66
CA GLY A 142 10.05 -29.93 15.41
C GLY A 142 10.81 -28.72 14.89
N LEU A 143 10.58 -27.51 15.42
CA LEU A 143 11.39 -26.33 15.08
C LEU A 143 12.79 -26.43 15.67
N SER A 144 12.96 -27.12 16.80
CA SER A 144 14.26 -27.25 17.48
C SER A 144 15.28 -28.11 16.71
N ASP A 145 14.85 -28.81 15.66
CA ASP A 145 15.73 -29.53 14.74
C ASP A 145 16.34 -28.62 13.65
N ILE A 146 15.74 -27.44 13.41
CA ILE A 146 16.19 -26.47 12.41
C ILE A 146 17.32 -25.61 13.00
N HIS A 147 18.44 -25.53 12.30
CA HIS A 147 19.58 -24.71 12.71
C HIS A 147 19.68 -23.41 11.90
N PHE A 148 20.45 -22.46 12.44
CA PHE A 148 20.70 -21.15 11.83
C PHE A 148 21.11 -21.23 10.35
N GLU A 149 22.05 -22.12 10.00
CA GLU A 149 22.52 -22.28 8.62
C GLU A 149 21.51 -22.96 7.68
N ASP A 150 20.56 -23.75 8.21
CA ASP A 150 19.51 -24.39 7.40
C ASP A 150 18.56 -23.35 6.82
N ILE A 151 18.21 -22.34 7.63
CA ILE A 151 17.36 -21.22 7.22
C ILE A 151 18.02 -20.44 6.07
N LYS A 152 19.31 -20.12 6.25
CA LYS A 152 20.08 -19.38 5.25
C LYS A 152 20.27 -20.18 3.96
N SER A 153 20.48 -21.48 4.08
CA SER A 153 20.60 -22.39 2.94
C SER A 153 19.29 -22.49 2.15
N ALA A 154 18.14 -22.40 2.82
CA ALA A 154 16.83 -22.51 2.17
C ALA A 154 16.38 -21.23 1.45
N ARG A 155 16.58 -20.04 2.03
CA ARG A 155 16.01 -18.77 1.53
C ARG A 155 17.03 -17.65 1.28
N GLY A 156 18.30 -17.84 1.65
CA GLY A 156 19.33 -16.82 1.53
C GLY A 156 19.45 -15.93 2.78
N GLU A 157 19.98 -14.72 2.61
CA GLU A 157 20.11 -13.76 3.72
C GLU A 157 18.74 -13.16 4.09
N PRO A 158 18.47 -12.91 5.39
CA PRO A 158 17.26 -12.21 5.81
C PRO A 158 17.25 -10.73 5.39
N ASP A 159 16.04 -10.17 5.23
CA ASP A 159 15.84 -8.75 4.92
C ASP A 159 16.28 -7.84 6.07
N GLU A 160 16.09 -8.29 7.31
CA GLU A 160 16.53 -7.57 8.52
C GLU A 160 17.02 -8.56 9.59
N ILE A 161 18.05 -8.17 10.35
CA ILE A 161 18.55 -8.92 11.51
C ILE A 161 18.43 -8.04 12.75
N LYS A 162 17.72 -8.52 13.77
CA LYS A 162 17.67 -7.87 15.10
C LYS A 162 18.36 -8.71 16.16
N TYR A 163 18.81 -8.03 17.21
CA TYR A 163 19.38 -8.67 18.38
C TYR A 163 18.60 -8.23 19.60
N PHE A 164 18.32 -9.19 20.48
CA PHE A 164 17.65 -8.94 21.76
C PHE A 164 18.47 -9.56 22.88
N GLN A 165 18.75 -8.79 23.93
CA GLN A 165 19.47 -9.28 25.09
C GLN A 165 18.84 -8.72 26.37
N ASP A 166 18.55 -9.60 27.31
CA ASP A 166 18.18 -9.25 28.68
C ASP A 166 18.96 -10.12 29.71
N GLU A 167 18.55 -10.13 30.98
CA GLU A 167 19.21 -10.91 32.03
C GLU A 167 19.11 -12.44 31.84
N LYS A 168 18.20 -12.93 30.98
CA LYS A 168 17.87 -14.34 30.82
C LYS A 168 18.09 -14.88 29.40
N VAL A 169 18.01 -14.03 28.37
CA VAL A 169 18.13 -14.44 26.97
C VAL A 169 19.07 -13.53 26.18
N ASN A 170 19.73 -14.13 25.19
CA ASN A 170 20.57 -13.45 24.21
C ASN A 170 20.26 -14.04 22.84
N GLN A 171 19.45 -13.34 22.06
CA GLN A 171 18.80 -13.86 20.86
C GLN A 171 19.19 -13.05 19.61
N ILE A 172 19.21 -13.77 18.49
CA ILE A 172 19.19 -13.22 17.14
C ILE A 172 17.80 -13.46 16.54
N ILE A 173 17.29 -12.48 15.81
CA ILE A 173 16.01 -12.54 15.13
C ILE A 173 16.27 -12.30 13.64
N LEU A 174 16.03 -13.32 12.82
CA LEU A 174 16.13 -13.24 11.37
C LEU A 174 14.74 -12.91 10.82
N ILE A 175 14.61 -11.78 10.13
CA ILE A 175 13.33 -11.27 9.64
C ILE A 175 13.34 -11.38 8.12
N TYR A 176 12.38 -12.12 7.58
CA TYR A 176 12.13 -12.25 6.15
C TYR A 176 10.79 -11.62 5.81
N GLN A 177 10.77 -10.68 4.86
CA GLN A 177 9.56 -10.14 4.27
C GLN A 177 9.07 -11.12 3.20
N VAL A 178 8.18 -12.03 3.59
CA VAL A 178 7.77 -13.14 2.71
C VAL A 178 6.81 -12.69 1.61
N ASN A 179 6.03 -11.64 1.86
CA ASN A 179 5.28 -10.88 0.86
C ASN A 179 4.94 -9.47 1.43
N PRO A 180 4.24 -8.56 0.73
CA PRO A 180 3.95 -7.21 1.24
C PRO A 180 3.14 -7.15 2.55
N THR A 181 2.48 -8.23 2.95
CA THR A 181 1.59 -8.30 4.11
C THR A 181 2.27 -8.97 5.31
N PHE A 182 2.99 -10.06 5.08
CA PHE A 182 3.53 -10.91 6.15
C PHE A 182 5.05 -10.85 6.26
N GLN A 183 5.52 -10.83 7.51
CA GLN A 183 6.90 -11.08 7.89
C GLN A 183 6.99 -12.42 8.62
N LEU A 184 7.98 -13.23 8.25
CA LEU A 184 8.39 -14.40 9.01
C LEU A 184 9.63 -14.05 9.82
N LYS A 185 9.56 -14.29 11.13
CA LYS A 185 10.67 -14.10 12.07
C LYS A 185 11.12 -15.46 12.59
N TRP A 186 12.42 -15.72 12.49
CA TRP A 186 13.07 -16.86 13.14
C TRP A 186 13.83 -16.36 14.36
N ILE A 187 13.52 -16.92 15.54
CA ILE A 187 14.14 -16.51 16.80
C ILE A 187 15.05 -17.64 17.29
N LEU A 188 16.34 -17.32 17.44
CA LEU A 188 17.37 -18.27 17.86
C LEU A 188 18.24 -17.65 18.95
N PRO A 189 18.95 -18.45 19.78
CA PRO A 189 20.10 -17.96 20.54
C PRO A 189 21.10 -17.26 19.61
N LYS A 190 21.79 -16.23 20.10
CA LYS A 190 22.81 -15.54 19.31
C LYS A 190 24.01 -16.48 19.09
N PRO A 191 24.47 -16.72 17.84
CA PRO A 191 25.65 -17.53 17.57
C PRO A 191 26.89 -17.07 18.36
N THR A 192 27.65 -18.03 18.87
CA THR A 192 28.91 -17.80 19.63
C THR A 192 30.05 -18.63 19.05
N GLU A 193 31.28 -18.43 19.54
CA GLU A 193 32.41 -19.29 19.15
C GLU A 193 32.21 -20.75 19.58
N GLN A 194 31.52 -20.97 20.71
CA GLN A 194 31.22 -22.30 21.24
C GLN A 194 30.04 -22.96 20.52
N GLU A 195 29.07 -22.17 20.08
CA GLU A 195 27.87 -22.62 19.38
C GLU A 195 27.58 -21.70 18.18
N PRO A 196 28.27 -21.92 17.04
CA PRO A 196 28.16 -21.04 15.88
C PRO A 196 26.89 -21.26 15.06
N ASN A 197 26.20 -22.39 15.25
CA ASN A 197 25.01 -22.77 14.51
C ASN A 197 23.90 -23.21 15.50
N PRO A 198 23.28 -22.27 16.23
CA PRO A 198 22.25 -22.59 17.22
C PRO A 198 20.94 -23.03 16.55
N THR A 199 20.09 -23.73 17.30
CA THR A 199 18.77 -24.19 16.86
C THR A 199 17.68 -23.13 17.04
N VAL A 200 16.59 -23.27 16.29
CA VAL A 200 15.43 -22.38 16.38
C VAL A 200 14.71 -22.60 17.71
N HIS A 201 14.49 -21.49 18.43
CA HIS A 201 13.66 -21.51 19.63
C HIS A 201 12.17 -21.46 19.27
N HIS A 202 11.81 -20.54 18.38
CA HIS A 202 10.44 -20.39 17.88
C HIS A 202 10.43 -19.56 16.60
N ILE A 203 9.31 -19.60 15.90
CA ILE A 203 9.02 -18.71 14.79
C ILE A 203 7.85 -17.80 15.11
N SER A 204 7.73 -16.71 14.36
CA SER A 204 6.62 -15.76 14.48
C SER A 204 6.26 -15.27 13.09
N VAL A 205 5.00 -15.44 12.70
CA VAL A 205 4.44 -14.82 11.49
C VAL A 205 3.65 -13.60 11.92
N VAL A 206 4.11 -12.44 11.45
CA VAL A 206 3.60 -11.15 11.88
C VAL A 206 3.06 -10.40 10.68
N THR A 207 1.90 -9.79 10.84
CA THR A 207 1.42 -8.72 9.97
C THR A 207 1.36 -7.44 10.78
N ASP A 208 1.62 -6.32 10.12
CA ASP A 208 1.20 -5.04 10.70
C ASP A 208 -0.33 -5.06 10.71
N VAL A 209 -0.94 -5.00 11.90
CA VAL A 209 -2.26 -4.34 12.04
C VAL A 209 -1.99 -2.83 12.00
N GLN A 210 -1.39 -2.37 10.90
CA GLN A 210 -1.64 -1.03 10.41
C GLN A 210 -2.96 -1.19 9.72
N GLN A 211 -4.02 -0.58 10.29
CA GLN A 211 -5.38 -0.53 9.73
C GLN A 211 -5.45 -1.45 8.51
N SER A 212 -5.62 -2.76 8.76
CA SER A 212 -6.58 -3.44 7.91
C SER A 212 -7.75 -2.48 8.03
N VAL A 213 -7.94 -1.69 6.97
CA VAL A 213 -9.22 -1.07 6.70
C VAL A 213 -10.14 -2.19 7.13
N GLU A 214 -10.87 -1.94 8.23
CA GLU A 214 -11.83 -2.90 8.77
C GLU A 214 -12.32 -3.65 7.56
N GLU A 215 -12.30 -5.00 7.55
CA GLU A 215 -13.16 -5.73 6.61
C GLU A 215 -14.38 -4.85 6.44
N ASP A 216 -14.58 -4.30 5.23
CA ASP A 216 -15.35 -3.08 5.00
C ASP A 216 -16.82 -3.45 5.23
N GLU A 217 -17.15 -3.83 6.47
CA GLU A 217 -18.31 -4.55 6.96
C GLU A 217 -19.53 -3.61 6.85
N GLY A 218 -19.28 -2.34 6.48
CA GLY A 218 -20.29 -1.35 6.12
C GLY A 218 -20.52 -1.16 4.61
N LEU A 219 -19.52 -1.25 3.74
CA LEU A 219 -19.70 -0.91 2.32
C LEU A 219 -20.09 -2.13 1.48
N SER A 220 -21.20 -1.99 0.78
CA SER A 220 -21.59 -2.91 -0.28
C SER A 220 -20.57 -2.89 -1.43
N LEU A 221 -20.50 -3.99 -2.20
CA LEU A 221 -19.70 -4.04 -3.42
C LEU A 221 -19.99 -2.87 -4.38
N ASP A 222 -21.25 -2.41 -4.44
CA ASP A 222 -21.64 -1.27 -5.27
C ASP A 222 -21.00 0.05 -4.79
N GLU A 223 -20.94 0.27 -3.48
CA GLU A 223 -20.28 1.44 -2.88
C GLU A 223 -18.77 1.38 -3.04
N LYS A 224 -18.16 0.20 -2.82
CA LYS A 224 -16.73 -0.04 -3.05
C LYS A 224 -16.32 0.27 -4.50
N ILE A 225 -17.06 -0.25 -5.47
CA ILE A 225 -16.82 0.04 -6.89
C ILE A 225 -17.04 1.53 -7.19
N GLY A 226 -18.05 2.14 -6.57
CA GLY A 226 -18.28 3.58 -6.65
C GLY A 226 -17.04 4.38 -6.24
N GLN A 227 -16.43 4.06 -5.09
CA GLN A 227 -15.23 4.73 -4.60
C GLN A 227 -14.04 4.69 -5.58
N MET A 228 -13.96 3.64 -6.39
CA MET A 228 -12.90 3.46 -7.41
C MET A 228 -13.14 4.24 -8.71
N ILE A 229 -14.20 5.06 -8.80
CA ILE A 229 -14.54 5.80 -10.02
C ILE A 229 -14.42 7.31 -9.78
N PHE A 230 -13.62 7.97 -10.62
CA PHE A 230 -13.57 9.42 -10.73
C PHE A 230 -14.40 9.86 -11.95
N ALA A 231 -15.61 10.35 -11.70
CA ALA A 231 -16.60 10.60 -12.73
C ALA A 231 -16.59 12.04 -13.23
N GLY A 232 -16.65 12.20 -14.54
CA GLY A 232 -16.82 13.48 -15.19
C GLY A 232 -18.27 13.89 -15.33
N ILE A 233 -18.47 15.19 -15.52
CA ILE A 233 -19.79 15.81 -15.50
C ILE A 233 -20.05 16.64 -16.75
N THR A 234 -21.33 16.84 -17.05
CA THR A 234 -21.76 17.68 -18.16
C THR A 234 -22.63 18.82 -17.66
N GLY A 235 -22.41 20.01 -18.21
CA GLY A 235 -23.13 21.22 -17.85
C GLY A 235 -22.59 21.90 -16.59
N THR A 236 -23.30 22.94 -16.15
CA THR A 236 -22.82 23.93 -15.17
C THR A 236 -23.67 23.97 -13.90
N LYS A 237 -24.50 22.95 -13.67
CA LYS A 237 -25.38 22.85 -12.51
C LYS A 237 -25.80 21.40 -12.27
N MET A 238 -26.28 21.13 -11.06
CA MET A 238 -26.80 19.82 -10.69
C MET A 238 -27.93 19.39 -11.63
N ASN A 239 -27.86 18.15 -12.08
CA ASN A 239 -28.88 17.53 -12.93
C ASN A 239 -29.14 16.09 -12.45
N SER A 240 -30.18 15.45 -13.00
CA SER A 240 -30.59 14.11 -12.56
C SER A 240 -29.50 13.04 -12.74
N LYS A 241 -28.73 13.11 -13.82
CA LYS A 241 -27.62 12.18 -14.07
C LYS A 241 -26.51 12.33 -13.03
N MET A 242 -26.17 13.58 -12.70
CA MET A 242 -25.18 13.86 -11.66
C MET A 242 -25.65 13.39 -10.29
N ASN A 243 -26.91 13.64 -9.96
CA ASN A 243 -27.52 13.13 -8.74
C ASN A 243 -27.46 11.60 -8.68
N GLU A 244 -27.71 10.93 -9.79
CA GLU A 244 -27.62 9.47 -9.86
C GLU A 244 -26.19 8.95 -9.68
N LEU A 245 -25.19 9.58 -10.30
CA LEU A 245 -23.78 9.20 -10.09
C LEU A 245 -23.39 9.28 -8.61
N VAL A 246 -23.80 10.33 -7.93
CA VAL A 246 -23.45 10.58 -6.53
C VAL A 246 -24.28 9.71 -5.59
N SER A 247 -25.61 9.80 -5.66
CA SER A 247 -26.51 9.19 -4.66
C SER A 247 -26.75 7.70 -4.90
N ASN A 248 -26.71 7.21 -6.14
CA ASN A 248 -27.04 5.82 -6.47
C ASN A 248 -25.82 4.98 -6.88
N TYR A 249 -24.82 5.61 -7.51
CA TYR A 249 -23.59 4.91 -7.91
C TYR A 249 -22.41 5.19 -7.00
N HIS A 250 -22.59 6.04 -5.99
CA HIS A 250 -21.61 6.27 -4.91
C HIS A 250 -20.20 6.56 -5.43
N VAL A 251 -20.10 7.30 -6.55
CA VAL A 251 -18.80 7.59 -7.17
C VAL A 251 -17.86 8.24 -6.16
N GLY A 252 -16.59 7.84 -6.16
CA GLY A 252 -15.60 8.28 -5.16
C GLY A 252 -15.10 9.71 -5.37
N GLY A 253 -15.20 10.20 -6.61
CA GLY A 253 -14.77 11.53 -6.97
C GLY A 253 -15.44 12.08 -8.23
N ILE A 254 -15.40 13.40 -8.36
CA ILE A 254 -15.94 14.17 -9.48
C ILE A 254 -14.83 15.02 -10.10
N ILE A 255 -14.59 14.88 -11.41
CA ILE A 255 -13.68 15.75 -12.16
C ILE A 255 -14.45 16.85 -12.89
N PHE A 256 -13.95 18.07 -12.76
CA PHE A 256 -14.48 19.25 -13.42
C PHE A 256 -13.57 19.68 -14.56
N ASN A 257 -14.20 20.04 -15.67
CA ASN A 257 -13.61 20.66 -16.83
C ASN A 257 -14.02 22.12 -16.92
N GLY A 258 -13.30 22.92 -17.72
CA GLY A 258 -13.55 24.36 -17.83
C GLY A 258 -14.98 24.69 -18.30
N ASP A 259 -15.61 23.81 -19.08
CA ASP A 259 -17.01 23.95 -19.53
C ASP A 259 -18.04 23.74 -18.40
N ASN A 260 -17.63 23.23 -17.24
CA ASN A 260 -18.46 23.14 -16.04
C ASN A 260 -18.41 24.40 -15.17
N LEU A 261 -17.40 25.26 -15.39
CA LEU A 261 -17.00 26.34 -14.47
C LEU A 261 -17.18 27.72 -15.14
N VAL A 262 -18.27 28.41 -14.81
CA VAL A 262 -18.65 29.68 -15.45
C VAL A 262 -18.24 30.89 -14.62
N SER A 263 -18.50 30.86 -13.31
CA SER A 263 -18.14 31.93 -12.39
C SER A 263 -17.84 31.37 -11.00
N PRO A 264 -17.15 32.12 -10.12
CA PRO A 264 -16.87 31.65 -8.76
C PRO A 264 -18.12 31.29 -7.97
N ASN A 265 -19.16 32.13 -8.03
CA ASN A 265 -20.42 31.86 -7.34
C ASN A 265 -21.11 30.60 -7.86
N GLN A 266 -21.21 30.44 -9.20
CA GLN A 266 -21.81 29.25 -9.78
C GLN A 266 -21.01 27.99 -9.44
N THR A 267 -19.68 28.06 -9.43
CA THR A 267 -18.82 26.91 -9.13
C THR A 267 -19.01 26.46 -7.68
N VAL A 268 -18.92 27.38 -6.73
CA VAL A 268 -19.15 27.09 -5.31
C VAL A 268 -20.55 26.54 -5.06
N GLU A 269 -21.57 27.15 -5.67
CA GLU A 269 -22.94 26.65 -5.57
C GLU A 269 -23.05 25.23 -6.11
N TYR A 270 -22.43 24.93 -7.25
CA TYR A 270 -22.49 23.62 -7.87
C TYR A 270 -21.76 22.56 -7.02
N VAL A 271 -20.56 22.84 -6.54
CA VAL A 271 -19.82 21.96 -5.61
C VAL A 271 -20.63 21.70 -4.34
N ASN A 272 -21.22 22.74 -3.74
CA ASN A 272 -22.04 22.59 -2.53
C ASN A 272 -23.33 21.78 -2.78
N GLN A 273 -23.95 21.90 -3.96
CA GLN A 273 -25.09 21.06 -4.34
C GLN A 273 -24.71 19.58 -4.44
N ILE A 274 -23.54 19.28 -4.99
CA ILE A 274 -23.03 17.90 -5.12
C ILE A 274 -22.70 17.32 -3.75
N LYS A 275 -21.96 18.08 -2.91
CA LYS A 275 -21.67 17.72 -1.52
C LYS A 275 -22.94 17.38 -0.73
N LYS A 276 -23.99 18.19 -0.89
CA LYS A 276 -25.29 17.96 -0.24
C LYS A 276 -26.00 16.69 -0.73
N ALA A 277 -25.82 16.31 -1.99
CA ALA A 277 -26.44 15.12 -2.57
C ALA A 277 -25.70 13.82 -2.21
N ASN A 278 -24.49 13.91 -1.67
CA ASN A 278 -23.74 12.76 -1.21
C ASN A 278 -24.23 12.31 0.17
N GLU A 279 -25.05 11.28 0.19
CA GLU A 279 -25.61 10.68 1.41
C GLU A 279 -24.80 9.48 1.92
N SER A 280 -23.71 9.10 1.22
CA SER A 280 -22.91 7.90 1.54
C SER A 280 -22.14 7.99 2.86
N GLY A 281 -22.02 9.18 3.45
CA GLY A 281 -21.17 9.43 4.62
C GLY A 281 -19.67 9.49 4.31
N ILE A 282 -19.25 9.12 3.10
CA ILE A 282 -17.85 9.19 2.65
C ILE A 282 -17.67 10.44 1.77
N PRO A 283 -16.85 11.42 2.17
CA PRO A 283 -16.64 12.65 1.41
C PRO A 283 -16.14 12.40 -0.02
N LEU A 284 -16.57 13.24 -0.97
CA LEU A 284 -16.14 13.12 -2.36
C LEU A 284 -14.77 13.75 -2.60
N PHE A 285 -14.01 13.16 -3.53
CA PHE A 285 -12.97 13.92 -4.21
C PHE A 285 -13.58 14.89 -5.21
N PHE A 286 -13.11 16.13 -5.21
CA PHE A 286 -13.47 17.18 -6.18
C PHE A 286 -12.17 17.59 -6.88
N GLY A 287 -12.01 17.12 -8.12
CA GLY A 287 -10.79 17.26 -8.90
C GLY A 287 -10.91 18.23 -10.06
N VAL A 288 -9.81 18.92 -10.38
CA VAL A 288 -9.65 19.80 -11.54
C VAL A 288 -8.20 19.76 -12.01
N ASP A 289 -7.95 20.02 -13.30
CA ASP A 289 -6.59 20.29 -13.78
C ASP A 289 -6.28 21.79 -13.64
N GLN A 290 -5.53 22.15 -12.60
CA GLN A 290 -5.05 23.51 -12.36
C GLN A 290 -3.51 23.51 -12.29
N GLU A 291 -2.86 23.13 -13.40
CA GLU A 291 -1.39 23.03 -13.46
C GLU A 291 -0.68 24.40 -13.47
N GLY A 292 -1.40 25.45 -13.91
CA GLY A 292 -0.83 26.74 -14.28
C GLY A 292 -0.56 26.86 -15.79
N GLY A 293 -0.18 28.06 -16.24
CA GLY A 293 -0.07 28.36 -17.65
C GLY A 293 -1.38 28.07 -18.41
N ARG A 294 -1.28 27.33 -19.53
CA ARG A 294 -2.44 27.04 -20.40
C ARG A 294 -3.45 26.05 -19.81
N ILE A 295 -3.08 25.30 -18.76
CA ILE A 295 -3.96 24.33 -18.09
C ILE A 295 -4.38 24.95 -16.75
N SER A 296 -5.31 25.89 -16.84
CA SER A 296 -5.91 26.61 -15.72
C SER A 296 -7.41 26.69 -15.99
N LYS A 297 -8.21 25.98 -15.19
CA LYS A 297 -9.66 25.80 -15.42
C LYS A 297 -10.54 26.67 -14.51
N LEU A 298 -10.02 27.17 -13.39
CA LEU A 298 -10.82 27.94 -12.44
C LEU A 298 -11.29 29.30 -13.02
N PRO A 299 -12.56 29.70 -12.82
CA PRO A 299 -13.12 30.91 -13.42
C PRO A 299 -12.92 32.15 -12.54
N GLY A 300 -13.35 33.32 -13.04
CA GLY A 300 -13.51 34.52 -12.23
C GLY A 300 -12.40 35.56 -12.33
N GLY A 301 -11.47 35.41 -13.28
CA GLY A 301 -10.39 36.38 -13.48
C GLY A 301 -9.26 36.24 -12.47
N LEU A 302 -8.97 35.00 -12.04
CA LEU A 302 -7.73 34.68 -11.35
C LEU A 302 -6.54 35.03 -12.24
N LEU A 303 -5.45 35.49 -11.62
CA LEU A 303 -4.22 35.77 -12.35
C LEU A 303 -3.56 34.48 -12.83
N ASP A 304 -3.11 34.48 -14.08
CA ASP A 304 -2.44 33.34 -14.67
C ASP A 304 -1.09 33.08 -13.98
N PHE A 305 -0.87 31.84 -13.56
CA PHE A 305 0.46 31.39 -13.16
C PHE A 305 1.38 31.24 -14.39
N PRO A 306 2.70 31.47 -14.22
CA PRO A 306 3.67 31.14 -15.27
C PRO A 306 3.56 29.66 -15.66
N THR A 307 3.95 29.35 -16.90
CA THR A 307 4.06 27.97 -17.34
C THR A 307 5.12 27.23 -16.52
N ASN A 308 4.98 25.91 -16.36
CA ASN A 308 5.99 25.11 -15.67
C ASN A 308 7.38 25.28 -16.30
N LEU A 309 7.48 25.45 -17.62
CA LEU A 309 8.74 25.77 -18.29
C LEU A 309 9.34 27.11 -17.84
N GLU A 310 8.53 28.14 -17.61
CA GLU A 310 9.01 29.44 -17.10
C GLU A 310 9.45 29.33 -15.64
N ILE A 311 8.74 28.55 -14.82
CA ILE A 311 9.17 28.21 -13.45
C ILE A 311 10.52 27.45 -13.51
N GLY A 312 10.63 26.51 -14.43
CA GLY A 312 11.85 25.76 -14.73
C GLY A 312 13.05 26.62 -15.08
N LYS A 313 12.85 27.65 -15.93
CA LYS A 313 13.90 28.62 -16.28
C LYS A 313 14.38 29.43 -15.08
N ARG A 314 13.50 29.70 -14.11
CA ARG A 314 13.88 30.36 -12.84
C ARG A 314 14.63 29.41 -11.90
N ASN A 315 14.36 28.10 -11.98
CA ASN A 315 14.98 27.04 -11.18
C ASN A 315 15.06 27.38 -9.68
N ASN A 316 13.93 27.83 -9.12
CA ASN A 316 13.82 28.22 -7.73
C ASN A 316 12.81 27.30 -7.01
N PRO A 317 13.28 26.32 -6.23
CA PRO A 317 12.40 25.38 -5.53
C PRO A 317 11.45 26.06 -4.54
N SER A 318 11.88 27.12 -3.86
CA SER A 318 11.02 27.89 -2.94
C SER A 318 9.87 28.57 -3.67
N LEU A 319 10.13 29.13 -4.86
CA LEU A 319 9.07 29.69 -5.70
C LEU A 319 8.08 28.61 -6.14
N SER A 320 8.57 27.42 -6.50
CA SER A 320 7.69 26.30 -6.89
C SER A 320 6.79 25.84 -5.73
N PHE A 321 7.32 25.81 -4.49
CA PHE A 321 6.53 25.56 -3.29
C PHE A 321 5.47 26.64 -3.05
N GLU A 322 5.83 27.92 -3.18
CA GLU A 322 4.89 29.04 -3.05
C GLU A 322 3.79 28.98 -4.12
N ILE A 323 4.12 28.62 -5.36
CA ILE A 323 3.14 28.41 -6.45
C ILE A 323 2.21 27.25 -6.10
N GLY A 324 2.73 26.07 -5.73
CA GLY A 324 1.89 24.95 -5.30
C GLY A 324 0.97 25.30 -4.12
N THR A 325 1.47 26.11 -3.19
CA THR A 325 0.68 26.62 -2.06
C THR A 325 -0.46 27.53 -2.55
N LEU A 326 -0.22 28.40 -3.53
CA LEU A 326 -1.26 29.26 -4.08
C LEU A 326 -2.31 28.48 -4.88
N LEU A 327 -1.89 27.52 -5.71
CA LEU A 327 -2.81 26.60 -6.41
C LEU A 327 -3.72 25.87 -5.41
N GLY A 328 -3.13 25.34 -4.33
CA GLY A 328 -3.90 24.69 -3.26
C GLY A 328 -4.94 25.63 -2.62
N LYS A 329 -4.58 26.90 -2.39
CA LYS A 329 -5.52 27.91 -1.87
C LYS A 329 -6.65 28.23 -2.84
N GLU A 330 -6.36 28.33 -4.14
CA GLU A 330 -7.40 28.50 -5.15
C GLU A 330 -8.39 27.33 -5.07
N LEU A 331 -7.90 26.09 -5.12
CA LEU A 331 -8.77 24.90 -5.09
C LEU A 331 -9.64 24.86 -3.84
N GLN A 332 -9.05 25.06 -2.65
CA GLN A 332 -9.80 25.07 -1.39
C GLN A 332 -10.89 26.16 -1.37
N ALA A 333 -10.60 27.34 -1.92
CA ALA A 333 -11.57 28.44 -1.95
C ALA A 333 -12.80 28.09 -2.79
N PHE A 334 -12.63 27.34 -3.87
CA PHE A 334 -13.72 26.85 -4.71
C PHE A 334 -14.34 25.53 -4.23
N GLY A 335 -13.77 24.90 -3.19
CA GLY A 335 -14.23 23.64 -2.60
C GLY A 335 -13.69 22.38 -3.27
N PHE A 336 -12.68 22.51 -4.12
CA PHE A 336 -11.92 21.39 -4.67
C PHE A 336 -10.89 20.89 -3.65
N ASN A 337 -10.56 19.60 -3.73
CA ASN A 337 -9.63 18.94 -2.81
C ASN A 337 -8.61 18.01 -3.51
N VAL A 338 -8.69 17.88 -4.84
CA VAL A 338 -7.69 17.19 -5.67
C VAL A 338 -7.26 18.14 -6.79
N ASP A 339 -5.95 18.31 -6.96
CA ASP A 339 -5.38 18.93 -8.15
C ASP A 339 -4.67 17.86 -8.97
N PHE A 340 -4.97 17.79 -10.27
CA PHE A 340 -4.21 16.95 -11.18
C PHE A 340 -2.90 17.65 -11.58
N ALA A 341 -2.08 17.95 -10.59
CA ALA A 341 -0.78 18.59 -10.70
C ALA A 341 0.10 18.10 -9.53
N PRO A 342 1.44 18.12 -9.68
CA PRO A 342 2.22 18.66 -10.79
C PRO A 342 2.53 17.65 -11.92
N VAL A 343 2.85 18.20 -13.10
CA VAL A 343 3.44 17.43 -14.21
C VAL A 343 4.91 17.16 -13.93
N LEU A 344 5.27 15.89 -13.83
CA LEU A 344 6.63 15.37 -13.62
C LEU A 344 7.25 14.77 -14.89
N ASP A 345 6.59 14.92 -16.05
CA ASP A 345 7.16 14.52 -17.32
C ASP A 345 8.42 15.34 -17.64
N VAL A 346 9.48 14.66 -18.04
CA VAL A 346 10.70 15.28 -18.56
C VAL A 346 10.55 15.52 -20.04
N ASN A 347 10.48 16.77 -20.49
CA ASN A 347 10.25 17.09 -21.91
C ASN A 347 11.53 16.91 -22.75
N SER A 348 11.95 15.65 -22.89
CA SER A 348 13.16 15.25 -23.63
C SER A 348 13.00 15.35 -25.14
N ASN A 349 11.78 15.19 -25.64
CA ASN A 349 11.47 15.40 -27.05
C ASN A 349 11.03 16.86 -27.29
N PRO A 350 11.78 17.69 -28.03
CA PRO A 350 11.37 19.06 -28.33
C PRO A 350 10.11 19.14 -29.21
N ASP A 351 9.80 18.08 -29.96
CA ASP A 351 8.62 17.99 -30.82
C ASP A 351 7.40 17.40 -30.10
N ASN A 352 7.45 17.25 -28.76
CA ASN A 352 6.34 16.70 -27.99
C ASN A 352 5.09 17.62 -28.08
N PRO A 353 3.96 17.14 -28.62
CA PRO A 353 2.79 18.00 -28.86
C PRO A 353 1.93 18.22 -27.60
N VAL A 354 2.10 17.40 -26.56
CA VAL A 354 1.20 17.33 -25.40
C VAL A 354 1.78 18.01 -24.16
N ILE A 355 3.05 17.73 -23.84
CA ILE A 355 3.72 18.20 -22.63
C ILE A 355 4.27 19.60 -22.86
N GLY A 356 5.33 19.75 -23.67
CA GLY A 356 5.89 21.05 -24.04
C GLY A 356 6.13 21.95 -22.83
N ASN A 357 5.46 23.11 -22.78
CA ASN A 357 5.59 24.07 -21.69
C ASN A 357 4.91 23.67 -20.36
N ARG A 358 4.20 22.53 -20.32
CA ARG A 358 3.67 21.92 -19.10
C ARG A 358 4.74 21.18 -18.29
N SER A 359 5.86 20.80 -18.90
CA SER A 359 7.01 20.29 -18.15
C SER A 359 7.84 21.45 -17.61
N PHE A 360 8.46 21.24 -16.45
CA PHE A 360 9.45 22.17 -15.91
C PHE A 360 10.72 22.23 -16.75
N SER A 361 11.18 21.12 -17.31
CA SER A 361 12.47 21.07 -18.01
C SER A 361 12.65 19.79 -18.85
N SER A 362 13.63 19.82 -19.74
CA SER A 362 14.20 18.61 -20.32
C SER A 362 15.26 17.95 -19.41
N ASN A 363 15.61 18.56 -18.28
CA ASN A 363 16.51 18.01 -17.27
C ASN A 363 15.71 17.37 -16.12
N PRO A 364 15.86 16.05 -15.86
CA PRO A 364 15.11 15.34 -14.83
C PRO A 364 15.32 15.90 -13.43
N GLU A 365 16.51 16.40 -13.09
CA GLU A 365 16.79 16.93 -11.74
C GLU A 365 16.04 18.24 -11.47
N ILE A 366 15.89 19.09 -12.50
CA ILE A 366 15.08 20.31 -12.40
C ILE A 366 13.60 19.93 -12.26
N VAL A 367 13.13 18.94 -13.02
CA VAL A 367 11.74 18.45 -12.92
C VAL A 367 11.47 17.88 -11.53
N SER A 368 12.35 17.03 -11.00
CA SER A 368 12.26 16.51 -9.64
C SER A 368 12.22 17.64 -8.61
N SER A 369 13.21 18.54 -8.64
CA SER A 369 13.36 19.57 -7.62
C SER A 369 12.18 20.54 -7.57
N LEU A 370 11.62 20.93 -8.72
CA LEU A 370 10.53 21.90 -8.78
C LEU A 370 9.17 21.23 -8.62
N GLY A 371 8.95 20.11 -9.32
CA GLY A 371 7.73 19.33 -9.24
C GLY A 371 7.44 18.86 -7.81
N ILE A 372 8.43 18.33 -7.09
CA ILE A 372 8.25 17.90 -5.69
C ILE A 372 7.88 19.08 -4.79
N GLN A 373 8.44 20.27 -5.01
CA GLN A 373 8.07 21.44 -4.23
C GLN A 373 6.65 21.92 -4.54
N THR A 374 6.22 21.89 -5.80
CA THR A 374 4.82 22.17 -6.16
C THR A 374 3.87 21.17 -5.50
N MET A 375 4.19 19.87 -5.54
CA MET A 375 3.45 18.81 -4.86
C MET A 375 3.32 19.11 -3.36
N LYS A 376 4.43 19.40 -2.67
CA LYS A 376 4.44 19.74 -1.24
C LYS A 376 3.64 21.02 -0.93
N GLY A 377 3.67 22.01 -1.83
CA GLY A 377 2.88 23.22 -1.73
C GLY A 377 1.38 22.92 -1.73
N LEU A 378 0.90 22.10 -2.68
CA LEU A 378 -0.49 21.64 -2.74
C LEU A 378 -0.88 20.87 -1.47
N GLN A 379 -0.05 19.90 -1.06
CA GLN A 379 -0.27 19.10 0.15
C GLN A 379 -0.37 19.98 1.41
N SER A 380 0.42 21.06 1.49
CA SER A 380 0.40 21.99 2.64
C SER A 380 -0.94 22.71 2.83
N GLN A 381 -1.77 22.77 1.79
CA GLN A 381 -3.10 23.40 1.82
C GLN A 381 -4.23 22.36 1.90
N SER A 382 -3.92 21.13 2.33
CA SER A 382 -4.89 20.03 2.38
C SER A 382 -5.52 19.73 1.01
N THR A 383 -4.74 19.90 -0.06
CA THR A 383 -5.13 19.52 -1.42
C THR A 383 -4.29 18.32 -1.85
N VAL A 384 -4.95 17.25 -2.31
CA VAL A 384 -4.30 16.06 -2.84
C VAL A 384 -3.61 16.42 -4.15
N ALA A 385 -2.29 16.26 -4.18
CA ALA A 385 -1.51 16.44 -5.40
C ALA A 385 -1.43 15.12 -6.17
N VAL A 386 -1.67 15.16 -7.48
CA VAL A 386 -1.54 14.00 -8.37
C VAL A 386 -0.36 14.21 -9.31
N VAL A 387 0.73 13.49 -9.06
CA VAL A 387 1.91 13.56 -9.93
C VAL A 387 1.67 12.78 -11.23
N LYS A 388 2.05 13.37 -12.37
CA LYS A 388 1.67 12.82 -13.69
C LYS A 388 2.69 13.10 -14.80
N HIS A 389 2.77 12.30 -15.88
CA HIS A 389 1.96 11.11 -16.16
C HIS A 389 2.91 9.90 -16.21
N PHE A 390 2.81 9.02 -15.22
CA PHE A 390 3.70 7.87 -15.11
C PHE A 390 3.49 6.87 -16.28
N PRO A 391 4.54 6.26 -16.87
CA PRO A 391 5.95 6.31 -16.49
C PRO A 391 6.75 7.47 -17.10
N GLY A 392 6.11 8.42 -17.80
CA GLY A 392 6.75 9.57 -18.43
C GLY A 392 6.28 9.78 -19.87
N HIS A 393 5.51 10.84 -20.12
CA HIS A 393 4.93 11.18 -21.43
C HIS A 393 5.82 12.13 -22.25
N GLY A 394 6.87 12.68 -21.64
CA GLY A 394 7.66 13.78 -22.21
C GLY A 394 8.50 13.45 -23.46
N ASP A 395 8.62 12.17 -23.84
CA ASP A 395 9.34 11.73 -25.05
C ASP A 395 8.43 11.28 -26.21
N THR A 396 7.11 11.46 -26.09
CA THR A 396 6.18 11.05 -27.15
C THR A 396 6.18 12.02 -28.34
N ARG A 397 5.81 11.51 -29.52
CA ARG A 397 5.60 12.28 -30.76
C ARG A 397 4.14 12.37 -31.18
N ALA A 398 3.27 11.63 -30.49
CA ALA A 398 1.85 11.54 -30.75
C ALA A 398 1.07 12.05 -29.53
N ASP A 399 -0.13 12.58 -29.79
CA ASP A 399 -1.04 13.04 -28.75
C ASP A 399 -1.96 11.91 -28.30
N SER A 400 -1.94 11.54 -27.01
CA SER A 400 -2.80 10.50 -26.44
C SER A 400 -4.30 10.84 -26.52
N HIS A 401 -4.67 12.11 -26.72
CA HIS A 401 -6.04 12.50 -27.01
C HIS A 401 -6.50 12.09 -28.43
N LEU A 402 -5.56 11.73 -29.31
CA LEU A 402 -5.80 11.44 -30.73
C LEU A 402 -5.53 9.99 -31.10
N GLU A 403 -4.43 9.41 -30.60
CA GLU A 403 -3.97 8.05 -30.88
C GLU A 403 -3.09 7.51 -29.75
N LEU A 404 -2.79 6.20 -29.71
CA LEU A 404 -1.93 5.62 -28.68
C LEU A 404 -0.45 5.96 -28.92
N PRO A 405 0.19 6.81 -28.08
CA PRO A 405 1.60 7.13 -28.25
C PRO A 405 2.48 5.98 -27.79
N THR A 406 3.65 5.83 -28.42
CA THR A 406 4.66 4.83 -28.05
C THR A 406 5.95 5.51 -27.61
N VAL A 407 6.53 5.04 -26.51
CA VAL A 407 7.88 5.42 -26.05
C VAL A 407 8.82 4.24 -26.29
N ASN A 408 9.72 4.38 -27.28
CA ASN A 408 10.67 3.35 -27.68
C ASN A 408 11.99 3.50 -26.92
N LYS A 409 11.94 3.42 -25.60
CA LYS A 409 13.12 3.44 -24.71
C LYS A 409 13.27 2.11 -24.01
N THR A 410 14.51 1.70 -23.76
CA THR A 410 14.83 0.59 -22.87
C THR A 410 14.51 0.92 -21.41
N ARG A 411 14.39 -0.09 -20.56
CA ARG A 411 14.20 0.11 -19.11
C ARG A 411 15.31 0.98 -18.49
N ALA A 412 16.56 0.75 -18.87
CA ALA A 412 17.70 1.53 -18.36
C ALA A 412 17.63 3.01 -18.78
N GLU A 413 17.19 3.30 -20.01
CA GLU A 413 17.00 4.68 -20.46
C GLU A 413 15.88 5.37 -19.65
N LEU A 414 14.75 4.68 -19.42
CA LEU A 414 13.66 5.19 -18.59
C LEU A 414 14.12 5.46 -17.14
N GLU A 415 14.88 4.54 -16.54
CA GLU A 415 15.44 4.70 -15.19
C GLU A 415 16.43 5.86 -15.06
N SER A 416 17.09 6.21 -16.17
CA SER A 416 18.07 7.31 -16.26
C SER A 416 17.47 8.67 -16.62
N LEU A 417 16.17 8.74 -16.94
CA LEU A 417 15.52 9.97 -17.38
C LEU A 417 14.08 10.09 -16.87
N GLU A 418 13.12 9.41 -17.50
CA GLU A 418 11.69 9.56 -17.21
C GLU A 418 11.31 9.20 -15.77
N LEU A 419 11.90 8.15 -15.21
CA LEU A 419 11.52 7.63 -13.89
C LEU A 419 12.17 8.39 -12.74
N ILE A 420 13.15 9.27 -13.00
CA ILE A 420 13.85 10.02 -11.95
C ILE A 420 12.85 10.87 -11.14
N PRO A 421 12.04 11.75 -11.74
CA PRO A 421 11.09 12.57 -10.98
C PRO A 421 10.05 11.77 -10.21
N PHE A 422 9.55 10.67 -10.78
CA PHE A 422 8.56 9.84 -10.09
C PHE A 422 9.16 9.08 -8.91
N ARG A 423 10.37 8.54 -9.05
CA ARG A 423 11.07 7.87 -7.94
C ARG A 423 11.31 8.84 -6.78
N GLU A 424 11.72 10.07 -7.08
CA GLU A 424 11.90 11.09 -6.04
C GLU A 424 10.56 11.54 -5.45
N ALA A 425 9.51 11.70 -6.25
CA ALA A 425 8.17 12.01 -5.74
C ALA A 425 7.63 10.92 -4.79
N VAL A 426 7.83 9.64 -5.11
CA VAL A 426 7.43 8.52 -4.23
C VAL A 426 8.19 8.60 -2.89
N LYS A 427 9.51 8.80 -2.92
CA LYS A 427 10.33 8.97 -1.69
C LYS A 427 9.89 10.17 -0.86
N GLU A 428 9.47 11.25 -1.52
CA GLU A 428 9.09 12.51 -0.89
C GLU A 428 7.60 12.58 -0.51
N GLY A 429 6.88 11.45 -0.57
CA GLY A 429 5.53 11.32 -0.06
C GLY A 429 4.43 11.71 -1.04
N ALA A 430 4.59 11.41 -2.33
CA ALA A 430 3.48 11.48 -3.28
C ALA A 430 2.29 10.64 -2.79
N ASP A 431 1.10 11.21 -2.86
CA ASP A 431 -0.13 10.57 -2.37
C ASP A 431 -0.94 9.89 -3.48
N MET A 432 -0.89 10.44 -4.68
CA MET A 432 -1.57 9.91 -5.85
C MET A 432 -0.68 10.03 -7.09
N VAL A 433 -0.64 8.99 -7.91
CA VAL A 433 0.11 8.95 -9.18
C VAL A 433 -0.86 8.66 -10.32
N MET A 434 -0.86 9.51 -11.33
CA MET A 434 -1.64 9.31 -12.55
C MET A 434 -0.84 8.54 -13.60
N ILE A 435 -1.45 7.51 -14.18
CA ILE A 435 -0.83 6.64 -15.18
C ILE A 435 -1.26 7.04 -16.60
N ALA A 436 -0.28 7.31 -17.45
CA ALA A 436 -0.48 7.72 -18.84
C ALA A 436 -1.03 6.58 -19.72
N HIS A 437 -1.72 6.96 -20.79
CA HIS A 437 -2.09 6.06 -21.89
C HIS A 437 -0.98 6.02 -22.95
N ILE A 438 0.18 5.45 -22.60
CA ILE A 438 1.32 5.28 -23.52
C ILE A 438 1.79 3.83 -23.55
N LEU A 439 2.14 3.34 -24.74
CA LEU A 439 2.75 2.04 -24.93
C LEU A 439 4.27 2.13 -24.70
N VAL A 440 4.82 1.22 -23.91
CA VAL A 440 6.26 1.15 -23.62
C VAL A 440 6.75 -0.27 -23.91
N PRO A 441 7.06 -0.60 -25.18
CA PRO A 441 7.29 -1.99 -25.61
C PRO A 441 8.42 -2.72 -24.88
N SER A 442 9.39 -1.98 -24.33
CA SER A 442 10.48 -2.55 -23.53
C SER A 442 10.02 -3.09 -22.16
N LEU A 443 8.89 -2.60 -21.64
CA LEU A 443 8.27 -3.07 -20.40
C LEU A 443 7.07 -3.98 -20.73
N ASP A 444 6.17 -3.51 -21.58
CA ASP A 444 4.97 -4.23 -22.01
C ASP A 444 4.66 -3.92 -23.48
N GLN A 445 4.65 -4.96 -24.32
CA GLN A 445 4.37 -4.85 -25.75
C GLN A 445 2.87 -4.91 -26.06
N THR A 446 2.05 -5.33 -25.10
CA THR A 446 0.63 -5.62 -25.31
C THR A 446 -0.23 -4.47 -24.86
N PHE A 447 -0.01 -3.98 -23.64
CA PHE A 447 -0.90 -3.01 -23.02
C PHE A 447 -0.28 -1.63 -22.87
N PRO A 448 -1.08 -0.55 -23.05
CA PRO A 448 -0.67 0.78 -22.59
C PRO A 448 -0.42 0.77 -21.08
N SER A 449 0.35 1.75 -20.62
CA SER A 449 0.84 1.82 -19.23
C SER A 449 -0.28 1.75 -18.20
N SER A 450 -1.41 2.42 -18.46
CA SER A 450 -2.62 2.40 -17.63
C SER A 450 -3.35 1.06 -17.56
N MET A 451 -2.94 0.05 -18.33
CA MET A 451 -3.52 -1.30 -18.39
C MET A 451 -2.46 -2.39 -18.16
N SER A 452 -1.22 -2.00 -17.88
CA SER A 452 -0.08 -2.91 -17.76
C SER A 452 0.27 -3.20 -16.30
N LYS A 453 0.12 -4.46 -15.89
CA LYS A 453 0.57 -4.92 -14.57
C LYS A 453 2.06 -4.69 -14.36
N LYS A 454 2.86 -4.88 -15.41
CA LYS A 454 4.32 -4.70 -15.36
C LYS A 454 4.71 -3.27 -15.02
N ILE A 455 3.91 -2.29 -15.44
CA ILE A 455 4.18 -0.87 -15.21
C ILE A 455 3.56 -0.41 -13.89
N MET A 456 2.28 -0.72 -13.64
CA MET A 456 1.57 -0.22 -12.46
C MET A 456 1.90 -0.99 -11.18
N THR A 457 1.93 -2.32 -11.25
CA THR A 457 2.24 -3.16 -10.09
C THR A 457 3.75 -3.40 -9.99
N ASP A 458 4.35 -4.01 -11.00
CA ASP A 458 5.75 -4.47 -10.85
C ASP A 458 6.71 -3.27 -10.76
N LEU A 459 6.61 -2.28 -11.65
CA LEU A 459 7.47 -1.11 -11.61
C LEU A 459 7.06 -0.07 -10.54
N LEU A 460 5.83 0.47 -10.59
CA LEU A 460 5.45 1.56 -9.68
C LEU A 460 5.23 1.09 -8.24
N ARG A 461 4.42 0.03 -8.04
CA ARG A 461 4.08 -0.46 -6.69
C ARG A 461 5.25 -1.17 -6.02
N ASN A 462 5.91 -2.09 -6.74
CA ASN A 462 6.94 -2.96 -6.16
C ASN A 462 8.32 -2.32 -6.27
N ASP A 463 8.83 -2.04 -7.48
CA ASP A 463 10.21 -1.56 -7.66
C ASP A 463 10.42 -0.14 -7.10
N LEU A 464 9.48 0.78 -7.33
CA LEU A 464 9.55 2.14 -6.76
C LEU A 464 8.95 2.24 -5.35
N GLY A 465 8.27 1.19 -4.86
CA GLY A 465 7.73 1.13 -3.51
C GLY A 465 6.52 2.05 -3.25
N PHE A 466 5.80 2.51 -4.28
CA PHE A 466 4.68 3.44 -4.12
C PHE A 466 3.52 2.81 -3.34
N LYS A 467 3.07 3.44 -2.24
CA LYS A 467 1.98 2.91 -1.40
C LYS A 467 0.65 3.67 -1.52
N GLY A 468 0.66 4.83 -2.17
CA GLY A 468 -0.51 5.71 -2.33
C GLY A 468 -1.51 5.22 -3.38
N VAL A 469 -2.40 6.11 -3.81
CA VAL A 469 -3.46 5.81 -4.77
C VAL A 469 -2.94 5.87 -6.21
N ILE A 470 -3.19 4.83 -7.00
CA ILE A 470 -2.94 4.82 -8.45
C ILE A 470 -4.24 5.18 -9.17
N ILE A 471 -4.21 6.23 -9.99
CA ILE A 471 -5.34 6.66 -10.84
C ILE A 471 -4.95 6.60 -12.32
N THR A 472 -5.87 6.22 -13.19
CA THR A 472 -5.64 6.32 -14.65
C THR A 472 -5.73 7.78 -15.11
N ASP A 473 -5.08 8.11 -16.22
CA ASP A 473 -5.54 9.22 -17.07
C ASP A 473 -6.97 8.92 -17.60
N ASP A 474 -7.60 9.88 -18.28
CA ASP A 474 -9.00 9.74 -18.70
C ASP A 474 -9.21 8.59 -19.70
N LEU A 475 -9.93 7.56 -19.27
CA LEU A 475 -10.24 6.39 -20.11
C LEU A 475 -11.12 6.72 -21.32
N THR A 476 -11.70 7.93 -21.40
CA THR A 476 -12.43 8.36 -22.62
C THR A 476 -11.51 8.86 -23.73
N MET A 477 -10.21 9.01 -23.48
CA MET A 477 -9.22 9.39 -24.48
C MET A 477 -9.10 8.36 -25.62
N LYS A 478 -8.77 8.85 -26.82
CA LYS A 478 -8.69 8.01 -28.03
C LYS A 478 -7.55 6.99 -28.00
N ALA A 479 -6.49 7.23 -27.24
CA ALA A 479 -5.45 6.23 -26.98
C ALA A 479 -6.01 4.93 -26.38
N ILE A 480 -7.17 4.99 -25.72
CA ILE A 480 -7.89 3.83 -25.20
C ILE A 480 -9.09 3.49 -26.09
N THR A 481 -10.00 4.44 -26.30
CA THR A 481 -11.31 4.16 -26.92
C THR A 481 -11.27 3.80 -28.41
N ASN A 482 -10.16 4.06 -29.11
CA ASN A 482 -10.00 3.56 -30.48
C ASN A 482 -9.69 2.05 -30.53
N GLU A 483 -9.05 1.51 -29.48
CA GLU A 483 -8.51 0.15 -29.47
C GLU A 483 -9.28 -0.78 -28.52
N TYR A 484 -9.91 -0.22 -27.48
CA TYR A 484 -10.54 -0.98 -26.41
C TYR A 484 -11.96 -0.46 -26.11
N ASP A 485 -12.86 -1.39 -25.82
CA ASP A 485 -14.08 -1.03 -25.09
C ASP A 485 -13.71 -0.47 -23.70
N ILE A 486 -14.36 0.62 -23.30
CA ILE A 486 -13.98 1.34 -22.08
C ILE A 486 -14.21 0.50 -20.81
N GLY A 487 -15.22 -0.37 -20.79
CA GLY A 487 -15.47 -1.28 -19.67
C GLY A 487 -14.36 -2.34 -19.57
N VAL A 488 -13.95 -2.90 -20.71
CA VAL A 488 -12.81 -3.83 -20.77
C VAL A 488 -11.51 -3.15 -20.34
N ALA A 489 -11.28 -1.92 -20.79
CA ALA A 489 -10.11 -1.13 -20.39
C ALA A 489 -10.07 -0.91 -18.88
N ALA A 490 -11.19 -0.48 -18.28
CA ALA A 490 -11.28 -0.25 -16.84
C ALA A 490 -11.03 -1.52 -16.02
N VAL A 491 -11.63 -2.66 -16.41
CA VAL A 491 -11.40 -3.96 -15.76
C VAL A 491 -9.93 -4.35 -15.83
N GLN A 492 -9.30 -4.20 -17.01
CA GLN A 492 -7.89 -4.51 -17.18
C GLN A 492 -6.99 -3.55 -16.37
N SER A 493 -7.31 -2.25 -16.29
CA SER A 493 -6.59 -1.29 -15.46
C SER A 493 -6.62 -1.64 -13.98
N ILE A 494 -7.77 -2.08 -13.45
CA ILE A 494 -7.89 -2.49 -12.03
C ILE A 494 -7.07 -3.75 -11.77
N LYS A 495 -7.14 -4.74 -12.67
CA LYS A 495 -6.31 -5.95 -12.62
C LYS A 495 -4.81 -5.64 -12.69
N ALA A 496 -4.44 -4.61 -13.44
CA ALA A 496 -3.06 -4.14 -13.56
C ALA A 496 -2.56 -3.41 -12.31
N GLY A 497 -3.45 -2.86 -11.48
CA GLY A 497 -3.10 -2.23 -10.21
C GLY A 497 -3.73 -0.85 -9.95
N SER A 498 -4.62 -0.37 -10.83
CA SER A 498 -5.32 0.92 -10.59
C SER A 498 -6.22 0.82 -9.38
N ASP A 499 -6.16 1.82 -8.50
CA ASP A 499 -7.10 1.97 -7.39
C ASP A 499 -8.31 2.79 -7.85
N ILE A 500 -8.10 3.81 -8.69
CA ILE A 500 -9.15 4.64 -9.28
C ILE A 500 -9.07 4.58 -10.81
N VAL A 501 -10.22 4.51 -11.49
CA VAL A 501 -10.35 4.74 -12.93
C VAL A 501 -11.03 6.08 -13.18
N MET A 502 -10.42 6.90 -14.04
CA MET A 502 -10.98 8.19 -14.44
C MET A 502 -11.81 8.05 -15.70
N VAL A 503 -13.05 8.56 -15.66
CA VAL A 503 -13.95 8.66 -16.80
C VAL A 503 -14.46 10.10 -16.86
N ALA A 504 -13.66 11.00 -17.45
CA ALA A 504 -13.84 12.44 -17.33
C ALA A 504 -15.01 13.01 -18.16
N HIS A 505 -15.66 12.16 -18.96
CA HIS A 505 -16.77 12.56 -19.82
C HIS A 505 -17.84 11.49 -19.93
N ASN A 506 -19.08 11.95 -20.17
CA ASN A 506 -20.25 11.13 -20.52
C ASN A 506 -20.70 10.16 -19.41
N TYR A 507 -21.84 10.48 -18.79
CA TYR A 507 -22.54 9.62 -17.83
C TYR A 507 -22.68 8.16 -18.27
N GLN A 508 -22.98 7.89 -19.55
CA GLN A 508 -23.16 6.50 -20.03
C GLN A 508 -21.86 5.70 -19.99
N HIS A 509 -20.72 6.35 -20.18
CA HIS A 509 -19.42 5.70 -20.05
C HIS A 509 -19.13 5.34 -18.59
N VAL A 510 -19.45 6.24 -17.65
CA VAL A 510 -19.31 5.99 -16.21
C VAL A 510 -20.14 4.76 -15.80
N VAL A 511 -21.39 4.70 -16.23
CA VAL A 511 -22.28 3.55 -15.95
C VAL A 511 -21.77 2.26 -16.60
N ALA A 512 -21.29 2.33 -17.85
CA ALA A 512 -20.72 1.17 -18.53
C ALA A 512 -19.49 0.62 -17.80
N VAL A 513 -18.58 1.49 -17.38
CA VAL A 513 -17.38 1.13 -16.60
C VAL A 513 -17.78 0.49 -15.26
N ARG A 514 -18.66 1.13 -14.48
CA ARG A 514 -19.16 0.57 -13.22
C ARG A 514 -19.73 -0.83 -13.40
N ASN A 515 -20.59 -1.02 -14.39
CA ASN A 515 -21.24 -2.30 -14.64
C ASN A 515 -20.25 -3.37 -15.10
N ALA A 516 -19.23 -3.00 -15.89
CA ALA A 516 -18.17 -3.90 -16.30
C ALA A 516 -17.32 -4.36 -15.11
N ILE A 517 -16.94 -3.44 -14.20
CA ILE A 517 -16.21 -3.78 -12.97
C ILE A 517 -17.03 -4.73 -12.10
N LYS A 518 -18.31 -4.40 -11.85
CA LYS A 518 -19.20 -5.25 -11.04
C LYS A 518 -19.33 -6.65 -11.62
N LYS A 519 -19.50 -6.75 -12.95
CA LYS A 519 -19.58 -8.03 -13.64
C LYS A 519 -18.27 -8.81 -13.53
N ALA A 520 -17.12 -8.15 -13.67
CA ALA A 520 -15.81 -8.79 -13.53
C ALA A 520 -15.60 -9.35 -12.11
N VAL A 521 -16.04 -8.64 -11.07
CA VAL A 521 -15.99 -9.14 -9.69
C VAL A 521 -16.91 -10.34 -9.49
N ILE A 522 -18.17 -10.24 -9.91
CA ILE A 522 -19.15 -11.35 -9.80
C ILE A 522 -18.67 -12.61 -10.53
N ASN A 523 -17.97 -12.43 -11.66
CA ASN A 523 -17.42 -13.53 -12.45
C ASN A 523 -16.08 -14.07 -11.91
N GLY A 524 -15.49 -13.46 -10.88
CA GLY A 524 -14.18 -13.83 -10.34
C GLY A 524 -12.98 -13.42 -11.20
N GLU A 525 -13.17 -12.55 -12.20
CA GLU A 525 -12.09 -11.97 -13.00
C GLU A 525 -11.26 -10.95 -12.20
N ILE A 526 -11.89 -10.30 -11.21
CA ILE A 526 -11.29 -9.47 -10.18
C ILE A 526 -11.76 -10.03 -8.83
N SER A 527 -10.84 -10.32 -7.90
CA SER A 527 -11.23 -10.71 -6.54
C SER A 527 -11.80 -9.52 -5.79
N GLU A 528 -12.77 -9.75 -4.89
CA GLU A 528 -13.27 -8.67 -4.03
C GLU A 528 -12.16 -8.10 -3.14
N GLN A 529 -11.24 -8.94 -2.65
CA GLN A 529 -10.03 -8.48 -1.94
C GLN A 529 -9.24 -7.43 -2.72
N ARG A 530 -9.12 -7.55 -4.05
CA ARG A 530 -8.42 -6.54 -4.87
C ARG A 530 -9.16 -5.20 -4.87
N ILE A 531 -10.49 -5.23 -4.80
CA ILE A 531 -11.33 -4.04 -4.64
C ILE A 531 -11.11 -3.45 -3.26
N ASP A 532 -11.15 -4.27 -2.21
CA ASP A 532 -10.97 -3.83 -0.81
C ASP A 532 -9.60 -3.15 -0.60
N GLU A 533 -8.53 -3.69 -1.18
CA GLU A 533 -7.21 -3.06 -1.14
C GLU A 533 -7.19 -1.66 -1.78
N SER A 534 -7.90 -1.49 -2.90
CA SER A 534 -7.99 -0.18 -3.57
C SER A 534 -8.80 0.80 -2.75
N VAL A 535 -9.99 0.38 -2.30
CA VAL A 535 -10.90 1.19 -1.49
C VAL A 535 -10.21 1.58 -0.18
N GLY A 536 -9.47 0.67 0.44
CA GLY A 536 -8.68 0.94 1.62
C GLY A 536 -7.70 2.11 1.44
N ARG A 537 -6.91 2.11 0.36
CA ARG A 537 -6.01 3.23 0.03
C ARG A 537 -6.78 4.54 -0.22
N ILE A 538 -7.92 4.45 -0.89
CA ILE A 538 -8.78 5.60 -1.19
C ILE A 538 -9.31 6.22 0.10
N LEU A 539 -9.86 5.42 1.01
CA LEU A 539 -10.42 5.89 2.28
C LEU A 539 -9.34 6.44 3.19
N GLN A 540 -8.18 5.77 3.30
CA GLN A 540 -7.02 6.28 4.03
C GLN A 540 -6.56 7.63 3.48
N LEU A 541 -6.58 7.83 2.16
CA LEU A 541 -6.22 9.11 1.56
C LEU A 541 -7.26 10.20 1.90
N LYS A 542 -8.55 9.90 1.83
CA LYS A 542 -9.62 10.83 2.24
C LYS A 542 -9.50 11.22 3.71
N GLU A 543 -9.17 10.26 4.57
CA GLU A 543 -8.95 10.47 6.00
C GLU A 543 -7.69 11.31 6.27
N LYS A 544 -6.56 11.00 5.61
CA LYS A 544 -5.29 11.76 5.71
C LYS A 544 -5.52 13.25 5.49
N TYR A 545 -6.37 13.59 4.52
CA TYR A 545 -6.70 14.97 4.17
C TYR A 545 -7.90 15.54 4.92
N LYS A 546 -8.52 14.77 5.82
CA LYS A 546 -9.70 15.14 6.62
C LYS A 546 -10.80 15.72 5.75
N LEU A 547 -11.01 15.08 4.60
CA LEU A 547 -12.03 15.53 3.66
C LEU A 547 -13.40 15.50 4.34
N ASN A 548 -14.25 16.43 3.93
CA ASN A 548 -15.63 16.50 4.38
C ASN A 548 -16.46 17.25 3.34
N ASP A 549 -17.74 16.94 3.31
CA ASP A 549 -18.70 17.56 2.38
C ASP A 549 -19.38 18.78 2.99
N SER A 550 -18.71 19.48 3.92
CA SER A 550 -19.21 20.76 4.41
C SER A 550 -19.24 21.78 3.28
N PRO A 551 -20.28 22.63 3.23
CA PRO A 551 -20.40 23.66 2.21
C PRO A 551 -19.28 24.70 2.37
N VAL A 552 -18.74 25.17 1.25
CA VAL A 552 -17.76 26.26 1.21
C VAL A 552 -18.45 27.61 0.94
N GLY A 553 -17.86 28.67 1.47
CA GLY A 553 -18.35 30.04 1.30
C GLY A 553 -18.00 30.65 -0.07
N PRO A 554 -18.46 31.89 -0.34
CA PRO A 554 -18.12 32.57 -1.58
C PRO A 554 -16.61 32.84 -1.71
N VAL A 555 -16.10 32.71 -2.93
CA VAL A 555 -14.68 32.95 -3.25
C VAL A 555 -14.38 34.45 -3.23
N ASN A 556 -13.26 34.84 -2.62
CA ASN A 556 -12.71 36.18 -2.73
C ASN A 556 -11.52 36.20 -3.72
N ILE A 557 -11.82 36.53 -4.98
CA ILE A 557 -10.84 36.55 -6.07
C ILE A 557 -9.76 37.61 -5.84
N ASP A 558 -10.11 38.79 -5.31
CA ASP A 558 -9.15 39.87 -5.08
C ASP A 558 -8.06 39.45 -4.08
N VAL A 559 -8.43 38.71 -3.02
CA VAL A 559 -7.48 38.20 -2.04
C VAL A 559 -6.56 37.13 -2.63
N LEU A 560 -7.09 36.24 -3.48
CA LEU A 560 -6.27 35.25 -4.18
C LEU A 560 -5.29 35.95 -5.14
N ASN A 561 -5.76 36.91 -5.94
CA ASN A 561 -4.93 37.65 -6.88
C ASN A 561 -3.85 38.47 -6.17
N GLN A 562 -4.15 39.14 -5.05
CA GLN A 562 -3.13 39.84 -4.26
C GLN A 562 -2.03 38.90 -3.75
N ALA A 563 -2.39 37.67 -3.34
CA ALA A 563 -1.42 36.68 -2.91
C ALA A 563 -0.56 36.18 -4.09
N ILE A 564 -1.16 36.00 -5.27
CA ILE A 564 -0.46 35.62 -6.50
C ILE A 564 0.51 36.73 -6.92
N GLU A 565 0.08 37.99 -6.99
CA GLU A 565 0.94 39.14 -7.33
C GLU A 565 2.15 39.24 -6.40
N LEU A 566 1.94 39.04 -5.09
CA LEU A 566 3.02 39.11 -4.11
C LEU A 566 4.11 38.05 -4.33
N VAL A 567 3.73 36.85 -4.79
CA VAL A 567 4.69 35.78 -5.09
C VAL A 567 5.33 36.00 -6.45
N LEU A 568 4.56 36.35 -7.48
CA LEU A 568 5.06 36.48 -8.85
C LEU A 568 5.91 37.75 -9.08
N SER A 569 5.78 38.77 -8.22
CA SER A 569 6.58 39.99 -8.26
C SER A 569 7.98 39.85 -7.67
N ARG A 570 8.29 38.72 -7.03
CA ARG A 570 9.64 38.37 -6.54
C ARG A 570 10.44 37.65 -7.63
#